data_AF-A0A8H4RUW6-F1
#
_entry.id   AF-A0A8H4RUW6-F1
#
_cell.length_a   1.000
_cell.length_b   1.000
_cell.length_c   1.000
_cell.angle_alpha   90.00
_cell.angle_beta   90.00
_cell.angle_gamma   90.00
#
_symmetry.space_group_name_H-M   'P 1'
#
loop_
_entity.id
_entity.type
_entity.pdbx_description
1 polymer ?
#
loop_
_entity_poly.entity_id
_entity_poly.type
_entity_poly.pdbx_seq_one_letter_code
_entity_poly.pdbx_strand_id
1 'polypeptide(L)'
;MNFMSSSAVDLGGPNLGSPEAKTFCSFNGFMIQVFVVQTDYWVLTIALCTYLILANHKHQSSWIQEHRVIVWIFPWFLSALWAAIGLVVVGYGDIGAWCWFTSDRTRLLVNFIPRWLIILIILALYVRLYFIIHKAHNRFMSFDEDATGSLQTASSVIRSAPRLSMNISSSADDDCERNGAAAAAPTHTRIGRASPVLKRISHQMMVYPSVYMLIWTIPTVIRIYQATTGKSAPFGIGTVDKACIVIQGFADSVVYGMNEHTWKMWKGLLIKPTSEK
;
A
#
# COMPACT_ATOMS: atom_id res chain seq x y z
N MET A 1 18.57 1.19 -14.50
CA MET A 1 19.42 2.02 -15.38
C MET A 1 20.66 2.52 -14.65
N ASN A 2 20.56 3.30 -13.58
CA ASN A 2 21.72 3.87 -12.87
C ASN A 2 22.79 2.82 -12.43
N PHE A 3 22.35 1.68 -11.88
CA PHE A 3 23.27 0.58 -11.54
C PHE A 3 24.00 0.03 -12.78
N MET A 4 23.29 -0.15 -13.90
CA MET A 4 23.87 -0.64 -15.15
C MET A 4 24.83 0.39 -15.77
N SER A 5 24.50 1.68 -15.71
CA SER A 5 25.39 2.76 -16.16
C SER A 5 26.68 2.81 -15.34
N SER A 6 26.60 2.52 -14.04
CA SER A 6 27.78 2.42 -13.18
C SER A 6 28.68 1.26 -13.61
N SER A 7 28.10 0.08 -13.81
CA SER A 7 28.84 -1.10 -14.25
C SER A 7 29.41 -0.95 -15.67
N ALA A 8 28.72 -0.24 -16.56
CA ALA A 8 29.21 0.03 -17.92
C ALA A 8 30.44 0.96 -17.93
N VAL A 9 30.47 1.96 -17.06
CA VAL A 9 31.64 2.86 -16.91
C VAL A 9 32.81 2.12 -16.27
N ASP A 10 32.55 1.30 -15.26
CA ASP A 10 33.58 0.50 -14.59
C ASP A 10 34.23 -0.54 -15.54
N LEU A 11 33.44 -1.13 -16.45
CA LEU A 11 33.93 -2.02 -17.51
C LEU A 11 34.60 -1.27 -18.68
N GLY A 12 34.33 0.03 -18.83
CA GLY A 12 34.71 0.84 -19.99
C GLY A 12 36.09 1.51 -19.88
N GLY A 13 36.76 1.47 -18.73
CA GLY A 13 38.17 1.87 -18.61
C GLY A 13 38.53 2.64 -17.33
N PRO A 14 37.89 3.78 -17.00
CA PRO A 14 38.20 4.48 -15.77
C PRO A 14 37.49 3.83 -14.59
N ASN A 15 38.25 3.39 -13.59
CA ASN A 15 37.69 3.00 -12.29
C ASN A 15 36.82 4.16 -11.76
N LEU A 16 35.66 3.85 -11.19
CA LEU A 16 34.70 4.84 -10.66
C LEU A 16 35.30 5.79 -9.61
N GLY A 17 36.42 5.41 -8.98
CA GLY A 17 37.20 6.23 -8.05
C GLY A 17 38.23 7.18 -8.69
N SER A 18 38.40 7.16 -10.02
CA SER A 18 39.33 8.04 -10.72
C SER A 18 38.83 9.50 -10.73
N PRO A 19 39.73 10.50 -10.72
CA PRO A 19 39.34 11.92 -10.71
C PRO A 19 38.50 12.32 -11.94
N GLU A 20 38.66 11.63 -13.07
CA GLU A 20 37.89 11.85 -14.30
C GLU A 20 36.42 11.40 -14.16
N ALA A 21 36.15 10.35 -13.38
CA ALA A 21 34.80 9.81 -13.18
C ALA A 21 34.05 10.45 -12.00
N LYS A 22 34.68 11.35 -11.23
CA LYS A 22 34.11 11.91 -9.98
C LYS A 22 32.77 12.63 -10.20
N THR A 23 32.65 13.41 -11.29
CA THR A 23 31.40 14.14 -11.62
C THR A 23 30.28 13.18 -12.00
N PHE A 24 30.59 12.17 -12.83
CA PHE A 24 29.66 11.11 -13.18
C PHE A 24 29.19 10.34 -11.93
N CYS A 25 30.14 9.98 -11.06
CA CYS A 25 29.88 9.27 -9.83
C CYS A 25 28.96 10.05 -8.89
N SER A 26 29.22 11.35 -8.73
CA SER A 26 28.39 12.23 -7.92
C SER A 26 26.96 12.35 -8.46
N PHE A 27 26.80 12.59 -9.77
CA PHE A 27 25.50 12.70 -10.42
C PHE A 27 24.72 11.37 -10.38
N ASN A 28 25.37 10.27 -10.74
CA ASN A 28 24.75 8.95 -10.72
C ASN A 28 24.37 8.53 -9.29
N GLY A 29 25.20 8.82 -8.29
CA GLY A 29 24.89 8.59 -6.88
C GLY A 29 23.71 9.43 -6.38
N PHE A 30 23.63 10.70 -6.82
CA PHE A 30 22.46 11.55 -6.57
C PHE A 30 21.20 10.94 -7.17
N MET A 31 21.22 10.54 -8.44
CA MET A 31 20.07 9.94 -9.11
C MET A 31 19.64 8.63 -8.45
N ILE A 32 20.59 7.76 -8.04
CA ILE A 32 20.29 6.55 -7.27
C ILE A 32 19.58 6.93 -5.98
N GLN A 33 20.12 7.89 -5.22
CA GLN A 33 19.53 8.32 -3.96
C GLN A 33 18.11 8.87 -4.16
N VAL A 34 17.89 9.73 -5.15
CA VAL A 34 16.57 10.28 -5.47
C VAL A 34 15.57 9.15 -5.70
N PHE A 35 15.83 8.23 -6.63
CA PHE A 35 14.86 7.19 -6.97
C PHE A 35 14.62 6.20 -5.83
N VAL A 36 15.67 5.81 -5.10
CA VAL A 36 15.55 4.86 -3.98
C VAL A 36 14.69 5.43 -2.85
N VAL A 37 14.86 6.71 -2.53
CA VAL A 37 14.07 7.42 -1.51
C VAL A 37 12.67 7.74 -2.02
N GLN A 38 12.56 8.04 -3.31
CA GLN A 38 11.28 8.33 -3.96
C GLN A 38 10.34 7.13 -3.91
N THR A 39 10.84 5.91 -4.15
CA THR A 39 10.05 4.68 -4.00
C THR A 39 9.46 4.58 -2.59
N ASP A 40 10.22 4.89 -1.54
CA ASP A 40 9.70 4.87 -0.15
C ASP A 40 8.54 5.85 0.05
N TYR A 41 8.70 7.09 -0.42
CA TYR A 41 7.65 8.10 -0.30
C TYR A 41 6.42 7.77 -1.12
N TRP A 42 6.56 7.14 -2.29
CA TRP A 42 5.43 6.65 -3.06
C TRP A 42 4.66 5.56 -2.32
N VAL A 43 5.37 4.59 -1.74
CA VAL A 43 4.76 3.51 -0.95
C VAL A 43 4.00 4.10 0.26
N LEU A 44 4.60 5.05 0.98
CA LEU A 44 3.94 5.75 2.09
C LEU A 44 2.70 6.53 1.62
N THR A 45 2.79 7.22 0.50
CA THR A 45 1.68 7.99 -0.08
C THR A 45 0.53 7.07 -0.47
N ILE A 46 0.81 5.94 -1.12
CA ILE A 46 -0.19 4.93 -1.45
C ILE A 46 -0.87 4.39 -0.18
N ALA A 47 -0.10 4.05 0.85
CA ALA A 47 -0.64 3.57 2.12
C ALA A 47 -1.55 4.62 2.79
N LEU A 48 -1.15 5.89 2.78
CA LEU A 48 -1.94 6.98 3.34
C LEU A 48 -3.24 7.21 2.55
N CYS A 49 -3.18 7.26 1.22
CA CYS A 49 -4.36 7.38 0.37
C CYS A 49 -5.35 6.23 0.61
N THR A 50 -4.85 5.00 0.64
CA THR A 50 -5.65 3.80 0.93
C THR A 50 -6.30 3.90 2.31
N TYR A 51 -5.52 4.28 3.33
CA TYR A 51 -6.06 4.46 4.68
C TYR A 51 -7.17 5.51 4.72
N LEU A 52 -6.99 6.68 4.11
CA LEU A 52 -7.98 7.76 4.12
C LEU A 52 -9.29 7.38 3.39
N ILE A 53 -9.17 6.70 2.25
CA ILE A 53 -10.33 6.24 1.47
C ILE A 53 -11.12 5.20 2.29
N LEU A 54 -10.44 4.22 2.91
CA LEU A 54 -11.11 3.10 3.56
C LEU A 54 -11.54 3.39 5.00
N ALA A 55 -10.83 4.26 5.71
CA ALA A 55 -11.23 4.71 7.05
C ALA A 55 -12.41 5.69 7.04
N ASN A 56 -13.05 5.89 5.87
CA ASN A 56 -14.24 6.72 5.68
C ASN A 56 -14.03 8.21 6.06
N HIS A 57 -12.82 8.73 5.89
CA HIS A 57 -12.53 10.16 6.05
C HIS A 57 -12.97 10.92 4.79
N LYS A 58 -14.29 11.06 4.60
CA LYS A 58 -14.89 11.60 3.37
C LYS A 58 -14.31 12.96 2.93
N HIS A 59 -14.14 13.89 3.88
CA HIS A 59 -13.58 15.21 3.59
C HIS A 59 -12.13 15.14 3.07
N GLN A 60 -11.28 14.38 3.78
CA GLN A 60 -9.85 14.25 3.44
C GLN A 60 -9.65 13.47 2.14
N SER A 61 -10.44 12.42 1.92
CA SER A 61 -10.42 11.65 0.67
C SER A 61 -10.86 12.48 -0.53
N SER A 62 -11.89 13.32 -0.38
CA SER A 62 -12.36 14.21 -1.46
C SER A 62 -11.28 15.23 -1.82
N TRP A 63 -10.64 15.84 -0.81
CA TRP A 63 -9.58 16.81 -1.03
C TRP A 63 -8.38 16.21 -1.78
N ILE A 64 -7.94 15.00 -1.41
CA ILE A 64 -6.83 14.30 -2.09
C ILE A 64 -7.16 13.99 -3.54
N GLN A 65 -8.41 13.64 -3.85
CA GLN A 65 -8.83 13.34 -5.22
C GLN A 65 -8.89 14.61 -6.09
N GLU A 66 -9.31 15.73 -5.51
CA GLU A 66 -9.33 17.03 -6.17
C GLU A 66 -7.92 17.58 -6.40
N HIS A 67 -7.01 17.40 -5.43
CA HIS A 67 -5.65 17.92 -5.46
C HIS A 67 -4.59 16.86 -5.82
N ARG A 68 -4.91 15.99 -6.79
CA ARG A 68 -4.02 14.89 -7.23
C ARG A 68 -2.58 15.32 -7.58
N VAL A 69 -2.42 16.54 -8.11
CA VAL A 69 -1.11 17.09 -8.50
C VAL A 69 -0.21 17.32 -7.28
N ILE A 70 -0.77 17.79 -6.16
CA ILE A 70 -0.02 18.02 -4.92
C ILE A 70 0.50 16.69 -4.37
N VAL A 71 -0.34 15.65 -4.39
CA VAL A 71 0.02 14.29 -3.97
C VAL A 71 1.16 13.73 -4.81
N TRP A 72 1.22 14.07 -6.10
CA TRP A 72 2.30 13.65 -7.00
C TRP A 72 3.60 14.44 -6.80
N ILE A 73 3.52 15.75 -6.57
CA ILE A 73 4.69 16.60 -6.37
C ILE A 73 5.42 16.23 -5.08
N PHE A 74 4.68 15.81 -4.04
CA PHE A 74 5.24 15.58 -2.72
C PHE A 74 6.36 14.51 -2.68
N PRO A 75 6.19 13.28 -3.22
CA PRO A 75 7.27 12.29 -3.30
C PRO A 75 8.48 12.77 -4.09
N TRP A 76 8.27 13.48 -5.20
CA TRP A 76 9.35 14.02 -6.04
C TRP A 76 10.16 15.09 -5.31
N PHE A 77 9.47 16.04 -4.68
CA PHE A 77 10.12 17.14 -3.96
C PHE A 77 10.89 16.63 -2.76
N LEU A 78 10.27 15.79 -1.91
CA LEU A 78 10.93 15.27 -0.73
C LEU A 78 12.13 14.38 -1.06
N SER A 79 12.04 13.54 -2.10
CA SER A 79 13.16 12.68 -2.49
C SER A 79 14.33 13.49 -3.04
N ALA A 80 14.05 14.48 -3.90
CA ALA A 80 15.07 15.38 -4.44
C ALA A 80 15.73 16.21 -3.34
N LEU A 81 14.94 16.74 -2.40
CA LEU A 81 15.44 17.51 -1.26
C LEU A 81 16.35 16.65 -0.37
N TRP A 82 15.91 15.44 -0.03
CA TRP A 82 16.70 14.53 0.81
C TRP A 82 18.02 14.13 0.14
N ALA A 83 18.00 13.83 -1.16
CA ALA A 83 19.20 13.53 -1.93
C ALA A 83 20.13 14.75 -2.03
N ALA A 84 19.59 15.95 -2.26
CA ALA A 84 20.38 17.18 -2.32
C ALA A 84 21.09 17.48 -1.00
N ILE A 85 20.40 17.30 0.13
CA ILE A 85 21.00 17.43 1.47
C ILE A 85 22.14 16.42 1.64
N GLY A 86 21.92 15.15 1.26
CA GLY A 86 22.95 14.12 1.31
C GLY A 86 24.19 14.46 0.47
N LEU A 87 23.99 15.04 -0.71
CA LEU A 87 25.06 15.50 -1.58
C LEU A 87 25.89 16.63 -0.95
N VAL A 88 25.23 17.63 -0.35
CA VAL A 88 25.90 18.81 0.22
C VAL A 88 26.64 18.48 1.53
N VAL A 89 26.06 17.64 2.37
CA VAL A 89 26.62 17.36 3.71
C VAL A 89 27.72 16.29 3.68
N VAL A 90 27.56 15.24 2.88
CA VAL A 90 28.45 14.07 2.88
C VAL A 90 29.12 13.85 1.53
N GLY A 91 28.38 14.06 0.44
CA GLY A 91 28.82 13.73 -0.91
C GLY A 91 28.66 12.23 -1.23
N TYR A 92 28.58 11.94 -2.53
CA TYR A 92 28.55 10.57 -3.07
C TYR A 92 29.92 10.17 -3.59
N GLY A 93 30.30 8.92 -3.34
CA GLY A 93 31.54 8.33 -3.80
C GLY A 93 31.36 6.86 -4.18
N ASP A 94 32.41 6.27 -4.72
CA ASP A 94 32.36 4.89 -5.18
C ASP A 94 32.37 3.89 -4.01
N ILE A 95 31.48 2.90 -4.07
CA ILE A 95 31.43 1.75 -3.14
C ILE A 95 31.86 0.44 -3.82
N GLY A 96 32.52 0.53 -4.98
CA GLY A 96 33.07 -0.57 -5.78
C GLY A 96 32.03 -1.34 -6.59
N ALA A 97 30.88 -0.75 -6.91
CA ALA A 97 29.88 -1.34 -7.80
C ALA A 97 28.97 -0.28 -8.42
N TRP A 98 28.68 0.75 -7.64
CA TRP A 98 28.03 1.97 -8.06
C TRP A 98 28.42 3.09 -7.11
N CYS A 99 27.98 4.30 -7.41
CA CYS A 99 28.26 5.47 -6.58
C CYS A 99 27.16 5.70 -5.56
N TRP A 100 27.52 5.79 -4.29
CA TRP A 100 26.61 6.07 -3.19
C TRP A 100 27.33 6.68 -1.98
N PHE A 101 26.73 6.65 -0.80
CA PHE A 101 27.40 7.08 0.43
C PHE A 101 28.49 6.08 0.79
N THR A 102 29.73 6.55 0.93
CA THR A 102 30.89 5.69 1.24
C THR A 102 30.85 5.17 2.67
N SER A 103 30.34 5.95 3.62
CA SER A 103 30.20 5.56 5.03
C SER A 103 29.03 4.59 5.27
N ASP A 104 29.30 3.43 5.88
CA ASP A 104 28.26 2.46 6.27
C ASP A 104 27.30 3.05 7.32
N ARG A 105 27.81 3.85 8.26
CA ARG A 105 26.98 4.51 9.26
C ARG A 105 26.01 5.50 8.63
N THR A 106 26.48 6.28 7.65
CA THR A 106 25.62 7.21 6.92
C THR A 106 24.55 6.45 6.14
N ARG A 107 24.89 5.35 5.46
CA ARG A 107 23.91 4.50 4.77
C ARG A 107 22.83 4.00 5.72
N LEU A 108 23.22 3.47 6.89
CA LEU A 108 22.29 3.00 7.90
C LEU A 108 21.35 4.12 8.40
N LEU A 109 21.91 5.26 8.80
CA LEU A 109 21.15 6.37 9.38
C LEU A 109 20.27 7.11 8.38
N VAL A 110 20.74 7.31 7.14
CA VAL A 110 20.08 8.17 6.14
C VAL A 110 19.11 7.41 5.25
N ASN A 111 19.30 6.10 5.09
CA ASN A 111 18.45 5.28 4.21
C ASN A 111 17.67 4.21 4.98
N PHE A 112 18.37 3.36 5.73
CA PHE A 112 17.74 2.20 6.34
C PHE A 112 16.83 2.58 7.49
N ILE A 113 17.27 3.43 8.43
CA ILE A 113 16.43 3.84 9.57
C ILE A 113 15.14 4.53 9.11
N PRO A 114 15.19 5.58 8.25
CA PRO A 114 13.98 6.21 7.74
C PRO A 114 13.04 5.22 7.04
N ARG A 115 13.60 4.26 6.29
CA ARG A 115 12.81 3.22 5.62
C ARG A 115 12.08 2.31 6.61
N TRP A 116 12.73 1.88 7.68
CA TRP A 116 12.05 1.09 8.73
C TRP A 116 10.99 1.89 9.46
N LEU A 117 11.21 3.18 9.70
CA LEU A 117 10.18 4.04 10.28
C LEU A 117 8.95 4.11 9.36
N ILE A 118 9.15 4.29 8.04
CA ILE A 118 8.07 4.29 7.05
C ILE A 118 7.33 2.95 7.06
N ILE A 119 8.05 1.83 7.03
CA ILE A 119 7.50 0.48 7.12
C ILE A 119 6.62 0.31 8.37
N LEU A 120 7.11 0.73 9.53
CA LEU A 120 6.37 0.61 10.79
C LEU A 120 5.12 1.49 10.81
N ILE A 121 5.19 2.70 10.26
CA ILE A 121 4.03 3.60 10.10
C ILE A 121 2.98 2.93 9.20
N ILE A 122 3.40 2.38 8.07
CA ILE A 122 2.52 1.68 7.14
C ILE A 122 1.85 0.48 7.83
N LEU A 123 2.62 -0.33 8.56
CA LEU A 123 2.10 -1.46 9.32
C LEU A 123 1.06 -0.98 10.35
N ALA A 124 1.34 0.09 11.09
CA ALA A 124 0.42 0.63 12.08
C ALA A 124 -0.89 1.13 11.44
N LEU A 125 -0.82 1.82 10.29
CA LEU A 125 -2.00 2.24 9.53
C LEU A 125 -2.83 1.04 9.08
N TYR A 126 -2.19 -0.03 8.60
CA TYR A 126 -2.89 -1.24 8.18
C TYR A 126 -3.47 -2.05 9.33
N VAL A 127 -2.78 -2.16 10.46
CA VAL A 127 -3.31 -2.79 11.68
C VAL A 127 -4.57 -2.04 12.13
N ARG A 128 -4.53 -0.71 12.16
CA ARG A 128 -5.72 0.11 12.45
C ARG A 128 -6.85 -0.14 11.46
N LEU A 129 -6.54 -0.20 10.17
CA LEU A 129 -7.53 -0.50 9.14
C LEU A 129 -8.15 -1.89 9.30
N TYR A 130 -7.34 -2.90 9.59
CA TYR A 130 -7.79 -4.26 9.87
C TYR A 130 -8.77 -4.28 11.04
N PHE A 131 -8.45 -3.61 12.16
CA PHE A 131 -9.35 -3.50 13.30
C PHE A 131 -10.65 -2.77 12.95
N ILE A 132 -10.60 -1.68 12.17
CA ILE A 132 -11.80 -0.96 11.73
C ILE A 132 -12.72 -1.88 10.91
N ILE A 133 -12.16 -2.61 9.93
CA ILE A 133 -12.91 -3.51 9.07
C ILE A 133 -13.45 -4.70 9.87
N HIS A 134 -12.65 -5.29 10.75
CA HIS A 134 -13.05 -6.44 11.54
C HIS A 134 -14.15 -6.07 12.55
N LYS A 135 -14.03 -4.92 13.22
CA LYS A 135 -15.07 -4.37 14.10
C LYS A 135 -16.35 -4.06 13.33
N ALA A 136 -16.25 -3.55 12.11
CA ALA A 136 -17.43 -3.37 11.25
C ALA A 136 -18.08 -4.71 10.91
N HIS A 137 -17.30 -5.73 10.54
CA HIS A 137 -17.80 -7.07 10.23
C HIS A 137 -18.48 -7.76 11.42
N ASN A 138 -17.88 -7.69 12.61
CA ASN A 138 -18.43 -8.32 13.82
C ASN A 138 -19.76 -7.65 14.22
N ARG A 139 -19.89 -6.33 14.05
CA ARG A 139 -21.17 -5.63 14.25
C ARG A 139 -22.25 -6.06 13.26
N PHE A 140 -21.90 -6.46 12.04
CA PHE A 140 -22.90 -6.96 11.08
C PHE A 140 -23.35 -8.39 11.41
N MET A 141 -22.45 -9.26 11.88
CA MET A 141 -22.83 -10.61 12.30
C MET A 141 -23.77 -10.62 13.52
N SER A 142 -23.58 -9.70 14.48
CA SER A 142 -24.51 -9.60 15.61
C SER A 142 -25.94 -9.23 15.20
N PHE A 143 -26.11 -8.39 14.17
CA PHE A 143 -27.45 -8.07 13.66
C PHE A 143 -28.13 -9.25 12.95
N ASP A 144 -27.37 -10.06 12.21
CA ASP A 144 -27.93 -11.26 11.54
C ASP A 144 -28.33 -12.33 12.56
N GLU A 145 -27.57 -12.49 13.66
CA GLU A 145 -27.93 -13.38 14.79
C GLU A 145 -29.18 -12.89 15.54
N ASP A 146 -29.33 -11.60 15.81
CA ASP A 146 -30.52 -11.04 16.46
C ASP A 146 -31.77 -11.14 15.56
N ALA A 147 -31.61 -10.95 14.24
CA ALA A 147 -32.68 -11.11 13.26
C ALA A 147 -33.10 -12.58 13.09
N THR A 148 -32.17 -13.52 13.14
CA THR A 148 -32.49 -14.96 13.09
C THR A 148 -33.01 -15.51 14.41
N GLY A 149 -32.55 -15.00 15.56
CA GLY A 149 -33.05 -15.34 16.90
C GLY A 149 -34.47 -14.84 17.19
N SER A 150 -34.81 -13.64 16.69
CA SER A 150 -36.18 -13.10 16.78
C SER A 150 -37.17 -13.86 15.89
N LEU A 151 -36.76 -14.35 14.71
CA LEU A 151 -37.60 -15.23 13.87
C LEU A 151 -37.84 -16.61 14.52
N GLN A 152 -36.87 -17.15 15.26
CA GLN A 152 -37.04 -18.42 15.97
C GLN A 152 -37.94 -18.27 17.20
N THR A 153 -37.91 -17.13 17.89
CA THR A 153 -38.78 -16.86 19.05
C THR A 153 -40.22 -16.55 18.63
N ALA A 154 -40.43 -15.93 17.46
CA ALA A 154 -41.76 -15.79 16.87
C ALA A 154 -42.38 -17.15 16.45
N SER A 155 -41.53 -18.15 16.16
CA SER A 155 -41.98 -19.50 15.77
C SER A 155 -42.38 -20.39 16.95
N SER A 156 -42.02 -20.04 18.20
CA SER A 156 -42.38 -20.81 19.40
C SER A 156 -43.64 -20.33 20.12
N VAL A 157 -44.17 -19.15 19.77
CA VAL A 157 -45.40 -18.59 20.39
C VAL A 157 -46.69 -19.05 19.69
N ILE A 158 -46.61 -19.70 18.51
CA ILE A 158 -47.78 -20.26 17.80
C ILE A 158 -48.04 -21.71 18.21
N ARG A 159 -48.26 -21.99 19.51
CA ARG A 159 -48.76 -23.33 19.96
C ARG A 159 -50.00 -23.31 20.84
N SER A 160 -50.65 -22.16 21.04
CA SER A 160 -51.90 -22.13 21.81
C SER A 160 -52.83 -21.01 21.35
N ALA A 161 -53.47 -21.20 20.21
CA ALA A 161 -54.76 -20.58 19.92
C ALA A 161 -55.61 -21.55 19.08
N PRO A 162 -56.88 -21.81 19.44
CA PRO A 162 -57.71 -22.78 18.76
C PRO A 162 -58.10 -22.28 17.37
N ARG A 163 -58.13 -23.19 16.41
CA ARG A 163 -58.60 -22.96 15.04
C ARG A 163 -60.08 -22.57 15.08
N LEU A 164 -60.45 -21.45 14.44
CA LEU A 164 -61.79 -21.30 13.87
C LEU A 164 -61.70 -20.80 12.43
N SER A 165 -62.48 -21.47 11.59
CA SER A 165 -62.57 -21.40 10.14
C SER A 165 -63.05 -20.03 9.63
N MET A 166 -62.57 -19.69 8.42
CA MET A 166 -63.07 -18.62 7.55
C MET A 166 -64.60 -18.62 7.41
N ASN A 167 -65.19 -17.43 7.27
CA ASN A 167 -66.36 -17.25 6.42
C ASN A 167 -66.32 -15.87 5.72
N ILE A 168 -66.63 -15.88 4.43
CA ILE A 168 -66.72 -14.73 3.52
C ILE A 168 -68.11 -14.09 3.68
N SER A 169 -68.21 -12.76 3.73
CA SER A 169 -69.29 -12.00 3.06
C SER A 169 -69.04 -10.49 3.07
N SER A 170 -69.51 -9.87 2.00
CA SER A 170 -69.52 -8.46 1.60
C SER A 170 -70.38 -7.56 2.46
N SER A 171 -70.02 -6.28 2.64
CA SER A 171 -70.95 -5.13 2.64
C SER A 171 -70.19 -3.82 2.42
N ALA A 172 -70.84 -2.87 1.77
CA ALA A 172 -70.38 -1.53 1.40
C ALA A 172 -70.54 -0.49 2.54
N ASP A 173 -70.06 0.72 2.24
CA ASP A 173 -70.35 2.03 2.86
C ASP A 173 -69.61 2.39 4.17
N ASP A 174 -68.69 3.38 4.12
CA ASP A 174 -68.99 4.82 4.32
C ASP A 174 -67.78 5.62 4.87
N ASP A 175 -67.65 6.82 4.32
CA ASP A 175 -67.05 8.07 4.81
C ASP A 175 -65.54 8.35 5.03
N CYS A 176 -65.23 9.60 4.66
CA CYS A 176 -63.94 10.27 4.49
C CYS A 176 -63.49 11.11 5.70
N GLU A 177 -62.24 11.60 5.57
CA GLU A 177 -61.62 12.78 6.22
C GLU A 177 -60.92 12.57 7.58
N ARG A 178 -59.83 13.25 7.97
CA ARG A 178 -58.74 14.04 7.35
C ARG A 178 -57.81 14.48 8.50
N ASN A 179 -56.50 14.58 8.22
CA ASN A 179 -55.41 15.31 8.93
C ASN A 179 -54.80 14.74 10.22
N GLY A 180 -53.45 14.61 10.20
CA GLY A 180 -52.62 14.90 11.37
C GLY A 180 -51.33 14.09 11.55
N ALA A 181 -50.21 14.67 11.10
CA ALA A 181 -48.87 14.56 11.69
C ALA A 181 -48.10 13.21 11.67
N ALA A 182 -47.11 13.17 10.77
CA ALA A 182 -45.71 12.85 11.08
C ALA A 182 -45.40 11.77 12.14
N ALA A 183 -45.08 10.57 11.66
CA ALA A 183 -44.12 9.69 12.34
C ALA A 183 -43.07 9.26 11.32
N ALA A 184 -41.95 9.98 11.32
CA ALA A 184 -40.76 9.65 10.58
C ALA A 184 -40.32 8.22 10.91
N ALA A 185 -40.42 7.31 9.93
CA ALA A 185 -39.73 6.03 10.00
C ALA A 185 -38.23 6.32 10.21
N PRO A 186 -37.56 5.62 11.14
CA PRO A 186 -36.15 5.85 11.39
C PRO A 186 -35.39 5.47 10.13
N THR A 187 -34.85 6.48 9.45
CA THR A 187 -33.89 6.30 8.38
C THR A 187 -32.65 5.69 9.05
N HIS A 188 -32.60 4.36 9.11
CA HIS A 188 -31.38 3.64 9.41
C HIS A 188 -30.38 4.05 8.33
N THR A 189 -29.49 4.99 8.67
CA THR A 189 -28.32 5.33 7.86
C THR A 189 -27.55 4.04 7.65
N ARG A 190 -27.76 3.41 6.49
CA ARG A 190 -27.07 2.21 6.05
C ARG A 190 -25.59 2.57 5.94
N ILE A 191 -24.85 2.34 7.02
CA ILE A 191 -23.39 2.42 7.02
C ILE A 191 -22.94 1.43 5.93
N GLY A 192 -22.48 1.99 4.82
CA GLY A 192 -22.27 1.25 3.58
C GLY A 192 -21.40 0.03 3.83
N ARG A 193 -21.93 -1.15 3.49
CA ARG A 193 -21.14 -2.35 3.28
C ARG A 193 -19.96 -1.96 2.38
N ALA A 194 -18.74 -1.97 2.92
CA ALA A 194 -17.55 -1.84 2.07
C ALA A 194 -17.68 -2.92 1.00
N SER A 195 -17.71 -2.50 -0.27
CA SER A 195 -17.86 -3.42 -1.40
C SER A 195 -16.90 -4.60 -1.22
N PRO A 196 -17.31 -5.87 -1.47
CA PRO A 196 -16.40 -7.01 -1.39
C PRO A 196 -15.14 -6.80 -2.27
N VAL A 197 -15.25 -5.98 -3.31
CA VAL A 197 -14.13 -5.51 -4.14
C VAL A 197 -13.16 -4.65 -3.32
N LEU A 198 -13.64 -3.70 -2.52
CA LEU A 198 -12.80 -2.85 -1.67
C LEU A 198 -12.11 -3.65 -0.56
N LYS A 199 -12.79 -4.66 0.01
CA LYS A 199 -12.20 -5.58 1.00
C LYS A 199 -11.05 -6.39 0.38
N ARG A 200 -11.26 -6.95 -0.82
CA ARG A 200 -10.23 -7.70 -1.58
C ARG A 200 -9.06 -6.79 -1.94
N ILE A 201 -9.33 -5.59 -2.47
CA ILE A 201 -8.29 -4.59 -2.77
C ILE A 201 -7.52 -4.23 -1.50
N SER A 202 -8.17 -4.06 -0.35
CA SER A 202 -7.49 -3.74 0.92
C SER A 202 -6.62 -4.88 1.44
N HIS A 203 -7.06 -6.13 1.32
CA HIS A 203 -6.30 -7.29 1.76
C HIS A 203 -5.10 -7.54 0.83
N GLN A 204 -5.32 -7.35 -0.48
CA GLN A 204 -4.23 -7.34 -1.44
C GLN A 204 -3.23 -6.23 -1.07
N MET A 205 -3.71 -5.02 -0.71
CA MET A 205 -2.91 -3.88 -0.19
C MET A 205 -2.11 -4.21 1.10
N MET A 206 -2.51 -5.20 1.89
CA MET A 206 -1.82 -5.65 3.12
C MET A 206 -0.65 -6.60 2.85
N VAL A 207 -0.65 -7.31 1.72
CA VAL A 207 0.46 -8.17 1.31
C VAL A 207 1.68 -7.32 0.92
N TYR A 208 1.48 -6.10 0.41
CA TYR A 208 2.57 -5.25 -0.11
C TYR A 208 3.62 -4.87 0.95
N PRO A 209 3.27 -4.29 2.12
CA PRO A 209 4.28 -3.94 3.12
C PRO A 209 4.92 -5.17 3.76
N SER A 210 4.20 -6.29 3.79
CA SER A 210 4.71 -7.55 4.33
C SER A 210 5.81 -8.12 3.44
N VAL A 211 5.58 -8.14 2.13
CA VAL A 211 6.62 -8.51 1.14
C VAL A 211 7.77 -7.51 1.17
N TYR A 212 7.47 -6.21 1.28
CA TYR A 212 8.49 -5.16 1.40
C TYR A 212 9.38 -5.34 2.64
N MET A 213 8.79 -5.69 3.79
CA MET A 213 9.54 -6.01 5.01
C MET A 213 10.47 -7.19 4.82
N LEU A 214 9.99 -8.28 4.20
CA LEU A 214 10.84 -9.45 3.95
C LEU A 214 12.04 -9.11 3.07
N ILE A 215 11.81 -8.33 2.01
CA ILE A 215 12.86 -7.88 1.09
C ILE A 215 13.90 -7.00 1.80
N TRP A 216 13.46 -6.10 2.68
CA TRP A 216 14.34 -5.18 3.40
C TRP A 216 14.99 -5.75 4.66
N THR A 217 14.47 -6.86 5.20
CA THR A 217 15.04 -7.52 6.38
C THR A 217 16.47 -7.97 6.12
N ILE A 218 16.73 -8.63 4.99
CA ILE A 218 18.06 -9.20 4.69
C ILE A 218 19.13 -8.10 4.59
N PRO A 219 19.00 -7.06 3.76
CA PRO A 219 19.98 -5.96 3.69
C PRO A 219 20.16 -5.25 5.03
N THR A 220 19.07 -5.05 5.78
CA THR A 220 19.13 -4.33 7.06
C THR A 220 19.92 -5.09 8.11
N VAL A 221 19.68 -6.40 8.25
CA VAL A 221 20.42 -7.24 9.19
C VAL A 221 21.91 -7.20 8.88
N ILE A 222 22.27 -7.27 7.59
CA ILE A 222 23.67 -7.16 7.13
C ILE A 222 24.26 -5.80 7.52
N ARG A 223 23.53 -4.69 7.34
CA ARG A 223 24.02 -3.35 7.70
C ARG A 223 24.12 -3.10 9.20
N ILE A 224 23.17 -3.60 9.99
CA ILE A 224 23.26 -3.54 11.45
C ILE A 224 24.48 -4.31 11.93
N TYR A 225 24.71 -5.52 11.40
CA TYR A 225 25.88 -6.32 11.73
C TYR A 225 27.20 -5.60 11.39
N GLN A 226 27.28 -4.96 10.22
CA GLN A 226 28.46 -4.17 9.81
C GLN A 226 28.67 -2.95 10.71
N ALA A 227 27.60 -2.25 11.08
CA ALA A 227 27.66 -1.06 11.92
C ALA A 227 28.07 -1.37 13.37
N THR A 228 27.65 -2.52 13.92
CA THR A 228 27.97 -2.94 15.30
C THR A 228 29.33 -3.62 15.41
N THR A 229 29.73 -4.41 14.41
CA THR A 229 30.98 -5.20 14.47
C THR A 229 32.19 -4.39 14.01
N GLY A 230 31.99 -3.31 13.25
CA GLY A 230 33.07 -2.43 12.75
C GLY A 230 34.06 -3.10 11.79
N LYS A 231 33.84 -4.37 11.45
CA LYS A 231 34.64 -5.12 10.47
C LYS A 231 34.07 -4.92 9.09
N SER A 232 34.92 -4.59 8.13
CA SER A 232 34.59 -4.58 6.71
C SER A 232 34.02 -5.95 6.33
N ALA A 233 32.84 -5.97 5.72
CA ALA A 233 32.23 -7.24 5.33
C ALA A 233 33.13 -7.97 4.33
N PRO A 234 33.33 -9.30 4.48
CA PRO A 234 34.00 -10.09 3.47
C PRO A 234 33.29 -9.92 2.12
N PHE A 235 34.06 -9.98 1.03
CA PHE A 235 33.59 -9.67 -0.32
C PHE A 235 32.25 -10.34 -0.67
N GLY A 236 32.06 -11.60 -0.29
CA GLY A 236 30.81 -12.34 -0.51
C GLY A 236 29.58 -11.70 0.14
N ILE A 237 29.68 -11.21 1.38
CA ILE A 237 28.56 -10.55 2.08
C ILE A 237 28.25 -9.20 1.44
N GLY A 238 29.28 -8.46 1.01
CA GLY A 238 29.11 -7.20 0.26
C GLY A 238 28.41 -7.40 -1.08
N THR A 239 28.74 -8.48 -1.80
CA THR A 239 28.09 -8.82 -3.08
C THR A 239 26.62 -9.22 -2.89
N VAL A 240 26.30 -10.00 -1.85
CA VAL A 240 24.91 -10.37 -1.55
C VAL A 240 24.07 -9.15 -1.19
N ASP A 241 24.58 -8.24 -0.34
CA ASP A 241 23.89 -6.98 0.00
C ASP A 241 23.60 -6.16 -1.27
N LYS A 242 24.61 -6.01 -2.13
CA LYS A 242 24.48 -5.29 -3.40
C LYS A 242 23.46 -5.96 -4.34
N ALA A 243 23.50 -7.28 -4.47
CA ALA A 243 22.55 -8.04 -5.30
C ALA A 243 21.11 -7.93 -4.79
N CYS A 244 20.90 -7.99 -3.47
CA CYS A 244 19.59 -7.77 -2.87
C CYS A 244 19.03 -6.39 -3.24
N ILE A 245 19.86 -5.35 -3.19
CA ILE A 245 19.44 -3.98 -3.56
C ILE A 245 19.07 -3.88 -5.05
N VAL A 246 19.78 -4.57 -5.95
CA VAL A 246 19.46 -4.54 -7.39
C VAL A 246 18.19 -5.33 -7.71
N ILE A 247 17.99 -6.50 -7.08
CA ILE A 247 16.80 -7.34 -7.26
C ILE A 247 15.52 -6.63 -6.79
N GLN A 248 15.62 -5.65 -5.90
CA GLN A 248 14.47 -4.85 -5.46
C GLN A 248 13.73 -4.20 -6.62
N GLY A 249 14.43 -3.60 -7.59
CA GLY A 249 13.76 -2.97 -8.74
C GLY A 249 12.95 -3.97 -9.57
N PHE A 250 13.42 -5.22 -9.65
CA PHE A 250 12.69 -6.30 -10.28
C PHE A 250 11.48 -6.71 -9.43
N ALA A 251 11.66 -6.92 -8.12
CA ALA A 251 10.58 -7.27 -7.21
C ALA A 251 9.47 -6.21 -7.20
N ASP A 252 9.81 -4.92 -7.14
CA ASP A 252 8.85 -3.82 -7.21
C ASP A 252 8.08 -3.83 -8.53
N SER A 253 8.77 -4.06 -9.66
CA SER A 253 8.11 -4.16 -10.97
C SER A 253 7.14 -5.34 -11.07
N VAL A 254 7.46 -6.47 -10.44
CA VAL A 254 6.59 -7.65 -10.36
C VAL A 254 5.38 -7.35 -9.49
N VAL A 255 5.62 -6.79 -8.31
CA VAL A 255 4.58 -6.47 -7.32
C VAL A 255 3.57 -5.45 -7.86
N TYR A 256 4.04 -4.42 -8.56
CA TYR A 256 3.17 -3.39 -9.15
C TYR A 256 2.65 -3.75 -10.55
N GLY A 257 3.42 -4.48 -11.34
CA GLY A 257 3.08 -4.85 -12.71
C GLY A 257 2.11 -6.03 -12.81
N MET A 258 2.25 -7.03 -11.93
CA MET A 258 1.42 -8.24 -11.94
C MET A 258 0.11 -8.05 -11.14
N ASN A 259 -0.73 -7.11 -11.59
CA ASN A 259 -2.11 -7.02 -11.10
C ASN A 259 -3.03 -7.96 -11.91
N GLU A 260 -4.12 -8.44 -11.30
CA GLU A 260 -5.09 -9.34 -11.95
C GLU A 260 -5.68 -8.74 -13.23
N HIS A 261 -5.84 -7.40 -13.25
CA HIS A 261 -6.30 -6.66 -14.41
C HIS A 261 -5.26 -6.65 -15.55
N THR A 262 -3.99 -6.42 -15.21
CA THR A 262 -2.87 -6.47 -16.16
C THR A 262 -2.74 -7.85 -16.76
N TRP A 263 -2.77 -8.91 -15.95
CA TRP A 263 -2.69 -10.29 -16.42
C TRP A 263 -3.82 -10.67 -17.38
N LYS A 264 -5.05 -10.20 -17.12
CA LYS A 264 -6.20 -10.43 -18.02
C LYS A 264 -6.04 -9.70 -19.35
N MET A 265 -5.57 -8.46 -19.36
CA MET A 265 -5.27 -7.73 -20.60
C MET A 265 -4.15 -8.40 -21.40
N TRP A 266 -3.06 -8.79 -20.74
CA TRP A 266 -1.94 -9.48 -21.38
C TRP A 266 -2.35 -10.83 -21.95
N LYS A 267 -3.17 -11.61 -21.23
CA LYS A 267 -3.78 -12.83 -21.77
C LYS A 267 -4.66 -12.53 -22.98
N GLY A 268 -5.47 -11.47 -22.94
CA GLY A 268 -6.29 -11.05 -24.09
C GLY A 268 -5.46 -10.67 -25.33
N LEU A 269 -4.32 -10.01 -25.14
CA LEU A 269 -3.40 -9.62 -26.21
C LEU A 269 -2.59 -10.81 -26.76
N LEU A 270 -2.15 -11.72 -25.88
CA LEU A 270 -1.38 -12.91 -26.27
C LEU A 270 -2.25 -14.01 -26.87
N ILE A 271 -3.55 -14.05 -26.55
CA ILE A 271 -4.48 -15.08 -27.03
C ILE A 271 -5.25 -14.60 -28.27
N LYS A 272 -5.21 -13.32 -28.67
CA LYS A 272 -5.80 -12.88 -29.95
C LYS A 272 -4.94 -13.44 -31.09
N PRO A 273 -5.36 -14.52 -31.79
CA PRO A 273 -4.61 -15.00 -32.92
C PRO A 273 -4.82 -13.99 -34.04
N THR A 274 -3.75 -13.72 -34.77
CA THR A 274 -3.79 -13.17 -36.12
C THR A 274 -4.89 -13.83 -36.94
N SER A 275 -6.06 -13.20 -37.02
CA SER A 275 -7.12 -13.50 -37.99
C SER A 275 -7.44 -12.21 -38.71
N GLU A 276 -6.49 -11.79 -39.54
CA GLU A 276 -6.72 -10.86 -40.65
C GLU A 276 -5.57 -11.05 -41.64
N LYS A 277 -5.73 -12.03 -42.52
CA LYS A 277 -5.22 -12.06 -43.88
C LYS A 277 -6.22 -12.81 -44.74
#